data_AF-A0AAV9D8H5-F1
#
_entry.id   AF-A0AAV9D8H5-F1
#
_cell.length_a   1.000
_cell.length_b   1.000
_cell.length_c   1.000
_cell.angle_alpha   90.00
_cell.angle_beta   90.00
_cell.angle_gamma   90.00
#
_symmetry.space_group_name_H-M   'P 1'
#
loop_
_entity.id
_entity.type
_entity.pdbx_description
1 polymer ?
#
loop_
_entity_poly.entity_id
_entity_poly.type
_entity_poly.pdbx_seq_one_letter_code
_entity_poly.pdbx_strand_id
1 'polypeptide(L)'
;MAPNLLLKKMMYETPSSLSPHLLYSNIGSDDEECPPNTVPVERTKKKDPMYVNRGVQSMYNPSLDENTYYAAYTGHIGIYHGLIATLNVYGVSNISSNQRSGAMVELYFSYPDYINWVNVGWEVDPDYYGDTKPRIFIYWTADRRKIGGCRNFDCPGFVQTSRERIIGEIIPQVSTYDGPQYAFRVSILKEYNNMIDESESCDSRIDKHMCCIVKKGFIVRSQERLFMGPVLFFLANIVLLSIKVNSESLSNEEISNLAVKTIHSNGQIFDCIDVNMQPSLHHPLLVNHTIQMTPSAGMVDKTPSPHSYSQIGFDVVQCPPNTVPIHRIKKKDPMNTKHHLPGINSIYNQSREEANTNVAGYTMGSEVYSGLSASLNVYGISNISNHQRSGGLVEIYFNWPDYILWVNAGWESIDEGCKNLECPGFVLTNRELPLGAVIRQLSEYDGPQYYFNLNIMKDPSLEQWWLSVDDKQVGYWPSEIFHTVTPMVAFGMSWGGVVRSPPNEYAPTMGSGHFPTEGENKACFFSNLVYYDALRRPNNVMKTSVSPREGSPANYKVGPMLYIDDGMKSMFYFGGPGGHLSGPESR
;
A
#
# COMPACT_ATOMS: atom_id res chain seq x y z
N MET A 1 -10.21 -6.55 16.31
CA MET A 1 -10.91 -7.67 15.65
C MET A 1 -10.01 -8.16 14.52
N ALA A 2 -9.53 -9.40 14.59
CA ALA A 2 -8.76 -9.99 13.49
C ALA A 2 -9.66 -10.09 12.25
N PRO A 3 -9.14 -9.84 11.02
CA PRO A 3 -9.92 -10.12 9.82
C PRO A 3 -10.23 -11.63 9.81
N ASN A 4 -11.51 -11.97 9.81
CA ASN A 4 -11.98 -13.34 9.65
C ASN A 4 -11.56 -13.81 8.25
N LEU A 5 -10.40 -14.45 8.13
CA LEU A 5 -10.05 -15.21 6.94
C LEU A 5 -10.89 -16.50 6.97
N LEU A 6 -12.06 -16.45 6.35
CA LEU A 6 -12.82 -17.65 6.03
C LEU A 6 -12.07 -18.37 4.91
N LEU A 7 -11.29 -19.40 5.26
CA LEU A 7 -10.76 -20.38 4.32
C LEU A 7 -11.92 -21.25 3.81
N LYS A 8 -12.76 -20.66 2.96
CA LYS A 8 -13.82 -21.38 2.28
C LYS A 8 -13.25 -21.99 1.01
N LYS A 9 -13.11 -23.31 1.05
CA LYS A 9 -12.96 -24.22 -0.10
C LYS A 9 -11.53 -24.35 -0.67
N MET A 10 -10.89 -25.47 -0.37
CA MET A 10 -9.86 -26.05 -1.25
C MET A 10 -10.59 -26.58 -2.49
N MET A 11 -10.41 -25.96 -3.64
CA MET A 11 -10.95 -26.45 -4.91
C MET A 11 -9.85 -27.21 -5.66
N TYR A 12 -10.16 -28.46 -6.01
CA TYR A 12 -9.33 -29.27 -6.88
C TYR A 12 -9.87 -29.19 -8.30
N GLU A 13 -9.16 -28.51 -9.18
CA GLU A 13 -9.29 -28.71 -10.62
C GLU A 13 -8.13 -29.60 -11.08
N THR A 14 -8.43 -30.67 -11.80
CA THR A 14 -7.47 -31.41 -12.61
C THR A 14 -7.00 -30.49 -13.75
N PRO A 15 -5.76 -29.96 -13.74
CA PRO A 15 -5.23 -29.23 -14.87
C PRO A 15 -5.00 -30.18 -16.05
N SER A 16 -5.38 -29.74 -17.23
CA SER A 16 -5.20 -30.42 -18.51
C SER A 16 -3.75 -30.34 -19.06
N SER A 17 -2.73 -30.05 -18.24
CA SER A 17 -1.37 -29.80 -18.73
C SER A 17 -0.20 -30.12 -17.79
N LEU A 18 -0.32 -31.12 -16.91
CA LEU A 18 0.85 -31.64 -16.18
C LEU A 18 1.59 -32.70 -17.03
N SER A 19 2.91 -32.80 -16.81
CA SER A 19 3.80 -33.77 -17.48
C SER A 19 3.15 -35.16 -17.51
N PRO A 20 3.21 -35.91 -18.64
CA PRO A 20 2.57 -37.21 -18.79
C PRO A 20 3.07 -38.29 -17.80
N HIS A 21 4.11 -37.99 -17.00
CA HIS A 21 4.70 -38.87 -16.01
C HIS A 21 4.25 -38.61 -14.56
N LEU A 22 3.38 -37.62 -14.31
CA LEU A 22 2.92 -37.28 -12.97
C LEU A 22 1.56 -37.94 -12.66
N LEU A 23 1.52 -38.73 -11.59
CA LEU A 23 0.30 -39.35 -11.06
C LEU A 23 -0.25 -38.51 -9.91
N TYR A 24 -1.56 -38.54 -9.70
CA TYR A 24 -2.19 -37.87 -8.57
C TYR A 24 -2.22 -38.76 -7.34
N SER A 25 -1.78 -38.23 -6.20
CA SER A 25 -1.99 -38.88 -4.91
C SER A 25 -3.47 -38.76 -4.52
N ASN A 26 -4.12 -39.89 -4.27
CA ASN A 26 -5.44 -39.89 -3.64
C ASN A 26 -5.31 -39.45 -2.17
N ILE A 27 -5.84 -38.28 -1.84
CA ILE A 27 -5.89 -37.73 -0.47
C ILE A 27 -7.35 -37.72 -0.04
N GLY A 28 -7.80 -38.74 0.68
CA GLY A 28 -9.19 -38.89 1.15
C GLY A 28 -9.55 -40.35 1.34
N SER A 29 -10.56 -40.63 2.16
CA SER A 29 -11.13 -41.97 2.33
C SER A 29 -11.75 -42.43 1.00
N ASP A 30 -11.33 -43.60 0.50
CA ASP A 30 -11.84 -44.14 -0.77
C ASP A 30 -13.33 -44.53 -0.70
N ASP A 31 -14.02 -44.53 0.47
CA ASP A 31 -15.38 -45.08 0.56
C ASP A 31 -16.36 -44.45 1.59
N GLU A 32 -16.03 -43.39 2.34
CA GLU A 32 -16.96 -42.83 3.34
C GLU A 32 -17.01 -41.29 3.37
N GLU A 33 -18.09 -40.72 2.82
CA GLU A 33 -18.45 -39.31 3.01
C GLU A 33 -19.14 -39.13 4.37
N CYS A 34 -18.65 -38.19 5.20
CA CYS A 34 -19.34 -37.83 6.45
C CYS A 34 -20.77 -37.35 6.19
N PRO A 35 -21.78 -37.61 7.04
CA PRO A 35 -23.16 -37.14 6.84
C PRO A 35 -23.31 -35.63 6.59
N PRO A 36 -24.43 -35.16 6.00
CA PRO A 36 -24.66 -33.73 5.80
C PRO A 36 -24.50 -32.94 7.11
N ASN A 37 -23.89 -31.75 7.01
CA ASN A 37 -23.55 -30.87 8.16
C ASN A 37 -22.51 -31.44 9.15
N THR A 38 -21.77 -32.47 8.75
CA THR A 38 -20.64 -33.00 9.53
C THR A 38 -19.38 -33.02 8.67
N VAL A 39 -18.20 -33.02 9.31
CA VAL A 39 -16.90 -33.10 8.64
C VAL A 39 -16.03 -34.15 9.33
N PRO A 40 -15.19 -34.89 8.59
CA PRO A 40 -14.30 -35.87 9.19
C PRO A 40 -13.16 -35.15 9.91
N VAL A 41 -12.91 -35.53 11.17
CA VAL A 41 -11.82 -34.98 11.98
C VAL A 41 -10.97 -36.14 12.50
N GLU A 42 -9.66 -36.10 12.25
CA GLU A 42 -8.74 -37.10 12.76
C GLU A 42 -8.67 -37.02 14.29
N ARG A 43 -8.91 -38.15 14.99
CA ARG A 43 -8.74 -38.22 16.44
C ARG A 43 -7.26 -38.32 16.77
N THR A 44 -6.67 -37.22 17.22
CA THR A 44 -5.29 -37.23 17.73
C THR A 44 -5.20 -37.96 19.08
N LYS A 45 -4.26 -38.91 19.20
CA LYS A 45 -3.87 -39.48 20.51
C LYS A 45 -3.28 -38.36 21.39
N LYS A 46 -3.40 -38.46 22.72
CA LYS A 46 -2.85 -37.48 23.68
C LYS A 46 -1.42 -37.09 23.27
N LYS A 47 -1.24 -35.86 22.80
CA LYS A 47 0.05 -35.29 22.40
C LYS A 47 0.75 -34.73 23.63
N ASP A 48 2.05 -34.91 23.74
CA ASP A 48 2.84 -34.30 24.80
C ASP A 48 2.94 -32.78 24.53
N PRO A 49 2.53 -31.91 25.49
CA PRO A 49 2.48 -30.45 25.30
C PRO A 49 3.83 -29.82 24.90
N MET A 50 4.95 -30.50 25.10
CA MET A 50 6.27 -30.03 24.68
C MET A 50 6.43 -29.94 23.15
N TYR A 51 5.68 -30.74 22.37
CA TYR A 51 5.76 -30.77 20.89
C TYR A 51 4.75 -29.85 20.18
N VAL A 52 3.74 -29.37 20.89
CA VAL A 52 2.75 -28.39 20.38
C VAL A 52 3.42 -27.03 20.10
N ASN A 53 4.57 -26.75 20.72
CA ASN A 53 5.31 -25.49 20.57
C ASN A 53 6.44 -25.51 19.52
N ARG A 54 6.69 -26.62 18.82
CA ARG A 54 7.59 -26.61 17.65
C ARG A 54 6.85 -26.04 16.45
N GLY A 55 6.89 -24.72 16.34
CA GLY A 55 6.32 -23.98 15.22
C GLY A 55 6.93 -24.41 13.88
N VAL A 56 6.14 -24.29 12.82
CA VAL A 56 6.65 -24.34 11.44
C VAL A 56 7.29 -22.99 11.17
N GLN A 57 8.60 -22.96 10.90
CA GLN A 57 9.34 -21.73 10.65
C GLN A 57 9.15 -21.26 9.19
N SER A 58 9.08 -19.95 9.00
CA SER A 58 8.86 -19.33 7.69
C SER A 58 10.07 -19.48 6.77
N MET A 59 9.81 -19.70 5.48
CA MET A 59 10.84 -19.75 4.42
C MET A 59 11.37 -18.35 4.05
N TYR A 60 10.71 -17.28 4.50
CA TYR A 60 11.08 -15.89 4.20
C TYR A 60 12.23 -15.37 5.08
N ASN A 61 12.40 -15.87 6.31
CA ASN A 61 13.45 -15.39 7.20
C ASN A 61 14.26 -16.54 7.85
N PRO A 62 15.43 -16.91 7.28
CA PRO A 62 16.24 -18.04 7.75
C PRO A 62 16.90 -17.79 9.12
N SER A 63 16.96 -16.54 9.57
CA SER A 63 17.92 -16.09 10.58
C SER A 63 17.54 -16.36 12.05
N LEU A 64 16.51 -17.18 12.32
CA LEU A 64 15.97 -17.36 13.67
C LEU A 64 16.11 -18.77 14.27
N ASP A 65 16.60 -19.76 13.53
CA ASP A 65 16.91 -21.08 14.11
C ASP A 65 18.08 -21.74 13.35
N GLU A 66 19.14 -22.11 14.06
CA GLU A 66 20.38 -22.66 13.46
C GLU A 66 20.18 -24.07 12.87
N ASN A 67 19.01 -24.69 13.05
CA ASN A 67 18.74 -26.09 12.72
C ASN A 67 17.66 -26.33 11.64
N THR A 68 17.14 -25.28 11.00
CA THR A 68 16.13 -25.40 9.93
C THR A 68 16.74 -25.11 8.55
N TYR A 69 16.56 -26.03 7.61
CA TYR A 69 17.07 -25.91 6.23
C TYR A 69 15.91 -25.96 5.23
N TYR A 70 15.94 -25.08 4.23
CA TYR A 70 14.92 -25.04 3.18
C TYR A 70 15.53 -24.72 1.81
N ALA A 71 14.85 -25.16 0.76
CA ALA A 71 15.12 -24.81 -0.62
C ALA A 71 13.79 -24.37 -1.25
N ALA A 72 13.67 -23.09 -1.60
CA ALA A 72 12.40 -22.51 -2.01
C ALA A 72 12.57 -21.44 -3.09
N TYR A 73 11.55 -21.27 -3.92
CA TYR A 73 11.34 -20.06 -4.70
C TYR A 73 10.51 -19.10 -3.88
N THR A 74 10.99 -17.87 -3.70
CA THR A 74 10.25 -16.79 -3.04
C THR A 74 9.71 -15.83 -4.10
N GLY A 75 8.42 -15.50 -4.00
CA GLY A 75 7.82 -14.43 -4.80
C GLY A 75 8.27 -13.06 -4.32
N HIS A 76 8.11 -12.05 -5.18
CA HIS A 76 8.29 -10.64 -4.81
C HIS A 76 7.29 -10.23 -3.72
N ILE A 77 7.56 -9.12 -3.02
CA ILE A 77 6.59 -8.57 -2.07
C ILE A 77 5.46 -7.95 -2.88
N GLY A 78 4.20 -8.32 -2.63
CA GLY A 78 3.08 -7.83 -3.44
C GLY A 78 1.72 -8.21 -2.86
N ILE A 79 0.65 -7.78 -3.55
CA ILE A 79 -0.72 -8.13 -3.19
C ILE A 79 -1.10 -9.42 -3.91
N TYR A 80 -1.26 -10.51 -3.15
CA TYR A 80 -1.65 -11.81 -3.66
C TYR A 80 -3.06 -12.16 -3.18
N HIS A 81 -3.94 -12.55 -4.10
CA HIS A 81 -5.29 -13.03 -3.78
C HIS A 81 -5.33 -14.55 -3.53
N GLY A 82 -4.22 -15.21 -3.75
CA GLY A 82 -4.09 -16.64 -3.50
C GLY A 82 -2.79 -17.19 -4.05
N LEU A 83 -2.58 -18.46 -3.78
CA LEU A 83 -1.43 -19.25 -4.21
C LEU A 83 -1.93 -20.64 -4.57
N ILE A 84 -1.44 -21.18 -5.68
CA ILE A 84 -1.76 -22.52 -6.13
C ILE A 84 -0.47 -23.23 -6.55
N ALA A 85 -0.27 -24.45 -6.09
CA ALA A 85 0.87 -25.27 -6.48
C ALA A 85 0.50 -26.75 -6.52
N THR A 86 1.28 -27.50 -7.29
CA THR A 86 1.25 -28.96 -7.30
C THR A 86 2.53 -29.45 -6.65
N LEU A 87 2.42 -30.17 -5.53
CA LEU A 87 3.55 -30.68 -4.76
C LEU A 87 3.71 -32.16 -5.02
N ASN A 88 4.91 -32.58 -5.42
CA ASN A 88 5.28 -33.99 -5.37
C ASN A 88 5.39 -34.45 -3.91
N VAL A 89 5.10 -35.72 -3.65
CA VAL A 89 5.15 -36.31 -2.31
C VAL A 89 6.18 -37.42 -2.29
N TYR A 90 7.05 -37.44 -1.29
CA TYR A 90 8.03 -38.50 -1.09
C TYR A 90 7.86 -39.13 0.29
N GLY A 91 8.00 -40.44 0.38
CA GLY A 91 8.16 -41.12 1.67
C GLY A 91 9.56 -40.85 2.22
N VAL A 92 9.66 -40.35 3.45
CA VAL A 92 10.94 -40.09 4.12
C VAL A 92 11.09 -41.09 5.27
N SER A 93 11.71 -42.23 5.00
CA SER A 93 11.87 -43.31 5.99
C SER A 93 13.07 -43.14 6.92
N ASN A 94 14.08 -42.37 6.52
CA ASN A 94 15.29 -42.14 7.31
C ASN A 94 15.19 -40.87 8.16
N ILE A 95 14.12 -40.75 8.95
CA ILE A 95 13.88 -39.60 9.82
C ILE A 95 13.75 -40.07 11.27
N SER A 96 14.52 -39.45 12.15
CA SER A 96 14.58 -39.79 13.59
C SER A 96 13.71 -38.85 14.42
N SER A 97 13.56 -39.14 15.70
CA SER A 97 13.00 -38.18 16.66
C SER A 97 13.79 -36.86 16.62
N ASN A 98 13.10 -35.74 16.80
CA ASN A 98 13.58 -34.36 16.59
C ASN A 98 13.88 -33.93 15.15
N GLN A 99 13.52 -34.73 14.15
CA GLN A 99 13.65 -34.36 12.74
C GLN A 99 12.28 -34.23 12.07
N ARG A 100 12.18 -33.30 11.13
CA ARG A 100 11.00 -33.10 10.29
C ARG A 100 11.42 -32.89 8.84
N SER A 101 10.61 -33.36 7.89
CA SER A 101 10.82 -33.13 6.46
C SER A 101 9.48 -32.97 5.76
N GLY A 102 9.43 -32.17 4.71
CA GLY A 102 8.18 -31.94 3.97
C GLY A 102 8.33 -30.94 2.85
N ALA A 103 7.21 -30.67 2.18
CA ALA A 103 7.09 -29.59 1.21
C ALA A 103 5.78 -28.84 1.46
N MET A 104 5.82 -27.52 1.29
CA MET A 104 4.67 -26.67 1.55
C MET A 104 4.65 -25.46 0.63
N VAL A 105 3.45 -24.90 0.46
CA VAL A 105 3.28 -23.54 -0.01
C VAL A 105 2.99 -22.63 1.18
N GLU A 106 3.52 -21.42 1.12
CA GLU A 106 3.41 -20.42 2.19
C GLU A 106 2.92 -19.10 1.61
N LEU A 107 1.89 -18.54 2.21
CA LEU A 107 1.53 -17.13 2.06
C LEU A 107 1.87 -16.41 3.36
N TYR A 108 2.75 -15.42 3.28
CA TYR A 108 3.08 -14.57 4.42
C TYR A 108 2.43 -13.18 4.27
N PHE A 109 2.00 -12.65 5.40
CA PHE A 109 1.39 -11.34 5.57
C PHE A 109 2.34 -10.51 6.42
N SER A 110 3.08 -9.63 5.77
CA SER A 110 4.02 -8.74 6.45
C SER A 110 3.30 -7.49 6.93
N TYR A 111 3.33 -7.26 8.24
CA TYR A 111 2.96 -6.01 8.87
C TYR A 111 4.23 -5.34 9.40
N PRO A 112 4.21 -4.01 9.62
CA PRO A 112 5.39 -3.28 10.06
C PRO A 112 6.06 -3.81 11.34
N ASP A 113 5.30 -4.47 12.23
CA ASP A 113 5.81 -4.99 13.51
C ASP A 113 5.72 -6.52 13.67
N TYR A 114 5.09 -7.23 12.73
CA TYR A 114 4.93 -8.69 12.80
C TYR A 114 4.66 -9.31 11.43
N ILE A 115 5.00 -10.59 11.30
CA ILE A 115 4.66 -11.38 10.11
C ILE A 115 3.70 -12.48 10.56
N ASN A 116 2.60 -12.64 9.81
CA ASN A 116 1.76 -13.83 9.90
C ASN A 116 1.95 -14.69 8.68
N TRP A 117 1.64 -15.98 8.76
CA TRP A 117 1.63 -16.83 7.57
C TRP A 117 0.54 -17.90 7.64
N VAL A 118 0.20 -18.40 6.45
CA VAL A 118 -0.72 -19.51 6.23
C VAL A 118 -0.03 -20.48 5.28
N ASN A 119 0.11 -21.72 5.73
CA ASN A 119 0.84 -22.78 5.06
C ASN A 119 -0.06 -23.98 4.82
N VAL A 120 0.12 -24.63 3.67
CA VAL A 120 -0.45 -25.95 3.37
C VAL A 120 0.56 -26.78 2.61
N GLY A 121 0.65 -28.06 2.96
CA GLY A 121 1.65 -28.95 2.37
C GLY A 121 1.55 -30.36 2.89
N TRP A 122 2.63 -31.12 2.72
CA TRP A 122 2.81 -32.41 3.37
C TRP A 122 4.06 -32.39 4.24
N GLU A 123 4.01 -33.11 5.36
CA GLU A 123 5.14 -33.28 6.26
C GLU A 123 5.24 -34.72 6.79
N VAL A 124 6.45 -35.09 7.20
CA VAL A 124 6.78 -36.25 8.02
C VAL A 124 7.40 -35.72 9.30
N ASP A 125 6.73 -35.95 10.42
CA ASP A 125 7.12 -35.48 11.75
C ASP A 125 6.87 -36.60 12.78
N PRO A 126 7.89 -37.44 13.06
CA PRO A 126 7.75 -38.59 13.95
C PRO A 126 7.36 -38.22 15.38
N ASP A 127 7.80 -37.06 15.86
CA ASP A 127 7.48 -36.60 17.21
C ASP A 127 6.00 -36.19 17.32
N TYR A 128 5.45 -35.62 16.24
CA TYR A 128 4.06 -35.16 16.20
C TYR A 128 3.06 -36.28 15.89
N TYR A 129 3.38 -37.17 14.93
CA TYR A 129 2.48 -38.22 14.46
C TYR A 129 2.74 -39.60 15.08
N GLY A 130 3.93 -39.83 15.65
CA GLY A 130 4.36 -41.14 16.15
C GLY A 130 4.68 -42.16 15.05
N ASP A 131 4.79 -41.72 13.79
CA ASP A 131 5.13 -42.52 12.63
C ASP A 131 5.94 -41.69 11.61
N THR A 132 6.51 -42.35 10.60
CA THR A 132 7.27 -41.69 9.52
C THR A 132 6.45 -41.58 8.22
N LYS A 133 5.12 -41.53 8.33
CA LYS A 133 4.24 -41.48 7.14
C LYS A 133 4.00 -40.02 6.73
N PRO A 134 4.08 -39.70 5.43
CA PRO A 134 3.78 -38.36 4.98
C PRO A 134 2.29 -38.06 5.11
N ARG A 135 1.98 -36.89 5.66
CA ARG A 135 0.62 -36.46 5.93
C ARG A 135 0.39 -35.06 5.41
N ILE A 136 -0.82 -34.78 4.94
CA ILE A 136 -1.23 -33.41 4.62
C ILE A 136 -1.36 -32.60 5.91
N PHE A 137 -0.84 -31.39 5.92
CA PHE A 137 -0.94 -30.49 7.06
C PHE A 137 -1.28 -29.07 6.63
N ILE A 138 -1.89 -28.34 7.56
CA ILE A 138 -2.03 -26.89 7.49
C ILE A 138 -1.37 -26.27 8.72
N TYR A 139 -0.86 -25.05 8.55
CA TYR A 139 -0.30 -24.28 9.65
C TYR A 139 -0.60 -22.79 9.47
N TRP A 140 -0.95 -22.08 10.55
CA TRP A 140 -1.20 -20.64 10.49
C TRP A 140 -0.84 -19.91 11.78
N THR A 141 -0.60 -18.59 11.68
CA THR A 141 -0.42 -17.72 12.85
C THR A 141 -1.47 -16.62 12.86
N ALA A 142 -1.90 -16.18 14.05
CA ALA A 142 -2.94 -15.16 14.19
C ALA A 142 -2.59 -14.04 15.19
N ASP A 143 -1.61 -14.22 16.06
CA ASP A 143 -1.54 -13.53 17.35
C ASP A 143 -0.24 -12.74 17.61
N ARG A 144 0.23 -11.99 16.61
CA ARG A 144 1.22 -10.90 16.80
C ARG A 144 2.43 -11.29 17.68
N ARG A 145 3.10 -12.40 17.36
CA ARG A 145 4.29 -12.94 18.06
C ARG A 145 4.05 -13.58 19.44
N LYS A 146 3.08 -14.49 19.60
CA LYS A 146 3.30 -15.58 20.57
C LYS A 146 3.91 -16.77 19.85
N ILE A 147 5.00 -17.26 20.43
CA ILE A 147 5.77 -18.40 19.94
C ILE A 147 4.84 -19.61 19.89
N GLY A 148 4.65 -20.19 18.69
CA GLY A 148 3.83 -21.39 18.45
C GLY A 148 2.57 -21.08 17.63
N GLY A 149 2.69 -21.14 16.30
CA GLY A 149 1.50 -21.09 15.42
C GLY A 149 0.68 -22.37 15.51
N CYS A 150 -0.47 -22.35 14.86
CA CYS A 150 -1.48 -23.39 14.92
C CYS A 150 -1.29 -24.42 13.82
N ARG A 151 -1.24 -25.71 14.19
CA ARG A 151 -1.17 -26.83 13.24
C ARG A 151 -2.49 -27.58 13.23
N ASN A 152 -2.98 -27.94 12.04
CA ASN A 152 -4.19 -28.76 11.83
C ASN A 152 -5.39 -28.32 12.69
N PHE A 153 -5.81 -29.12 13.68
CA PHE A 153 -6.91 -28.82 14.59
C PHE A 153 -6.44 -28.65 16.05
N ASP A 154 -5.14 -28.44 16.27
CA ASP A 154 -4.56 -28.32 17.61
C ASP A 154 -4.99 -27.01 18.29
N CYS A 155 -5.48 -26.04 17.52
CA CYS A 155 -6.11 -24.82 18.03
C CYS A 155 -7.26 -24.35 17.14
N PRO A 156 -8.17 -23.53 17.69
CA PRO A 156 -9.25 -22.93 16.92
C PRO A 156 -8.71 -21.95 15.88
N GLY A 157 -9.31 -21.93 14.69
CA GLY A 157 -8.99 -20.94 13.64
C GLY A 157 -9.28 -21.42 12.22
N PHE A 158 -9.07 -22.71 11.95
CA PHE A 158 -9.43 -23.32 10.68
C PHE A 158 -10.81 -23.98 10.73
N VAL A 159 -11.64 -23.72 9.71
CA VAL A 159 -12.99 -24.29 9.58
C VAL A 159 -13.00 -25.26 8.40
N GLN A 160 -13.01 -26.55 8.68
CA GLN A 160 -13.17 -27.57 7.65
C GLN A 160 -14.61 -27.60 7.14
N THR A 161 -14.77 -27.61 5.83
CA THR A 161 -16.08 -27.69 5.16
C THR A 161 -16.22 -28.93 4.27
N SER A 162 -15.11 -29.61 3.96
CA SER A 162 -15.14 -30.83 3.15
C SER A 162 -15.63 -32.01 3.98
N ARG A 163 -16.52 -32.82 3.38
CA ARG A 163 -17.07 -34.06 3.95
C ARG A 163 -16.24 -35.30 3.61
N GLU A 164 -15.26 -35.17 2.73
CA GLU A 164 -14.49 -36.28 2.14
C GLU A 164 -12.98 -36.20 2.45
N ARG A 165 -12.46 -35.00 2.73
CA ARG A 165 -11.02 -34.75 2.88
C ARG A 165 -10.67 -34.54 4.35
N ILE A 166 -9.57 -35.14 4.81
CA ILE A 166 -9.19 -35.12 6.22
C ILE A 166 -7.85 -34.40 6.37
N ILE A 167 -7.85 -33.22 6.99
CA ILE A 167 -6.59 -32.56 7.36
C ILE A 167 -5.87 -33.42 8.41
N GLY A 168 -4.59 -33.74 8.17
CA GLY A 168 -3.79 -34.64 9.00
C GLY A 168 -3.67 -36.08 8.48
N GLU A 169 -4.41 -36.45 7.43
CA GLU A 169 -4.43 -37.83 6.93
C GLU A 169 -3.13 -38.26 6.25
N ILE A 170 -2.89 -39.57 6.26
CA ILE A 170 -1.76 -40.22 5.57
C ILE A 170 -1.97 -40.08 4.07
N ILE A 171 -0.92 -39.67 3.36
CA ILE A 171 -0.87 -39.72 1.90
C ILE A 171 -0.35 -41.11 1.49
N PRO A 172 -1.21 -42.01 0.96
CA PRO A 172 -0.85 -43.41 0.76
C PRO A 172 0.09 -43.62 -0.44
N GLN A 173 -0.03 -42.76 -1.45
CA GLN A 173 0.72 -42.84 -2.70
C GLN A 173 1.83 -41.79 -2.73
N VAL A 174 3.07 -42.27 -2.69
CA VAL A 174 4.28 -41.43 -2.66
C VAL A 174 5.19 -41.76 -3.84
N SER A 175 5.95 -40.77 -4.27
CA SER A 175 6.93 -40.86 -5.35
C SER A 175 8.10 -41.76 -4.97
N THR A 176 8.71 -42.35 -5.99
CA THR A 176 9.93 -43.15 -5.86
C THR A 176 11.00 -42.66 -6.84
N TYR A 177 12.27 -42.75 -6.44
CA TYR A 177 13.38 -42.37 -7.31
C TYR A 177 13.40 -43.26 -8.56
N ASP A 178 13.53 -42.65 -9.74
CA ASP A 178 13.42 -43.30 -11.07
C ASP A 178 12.14 -44.13 -11.30
N GLY A 179 11.12 -43.92 -10.46
CA GLY A 179 9.84 -44.62 -10.51
C GLY A 179 8.65 -43.66 -10.65
N PRO A 180 7.42 -44.16 -10.41
CA PRO A 180 6.22 -43.33 -10.48
C PRO A 180 6.33 -42.12 -9.56
N GLN A 181 5.98 -40.95 -10.09
CA GLN A 181 5.93 -39.69 -9.36
C GLN A 181 4.48 -39.40 -8.98
N TYR A 182 4.24 -39.16 -7.69
CA TYR A 182 2.93 -38.82 -7.16
C TYR A 182 2.92 -37.40 -6.60
N ALA A 183 1.85 -36.68 -6.88
CA ALA A 183 1.69 -35.30 -6.47
C ALA A 183 0.24 -34.96 -6.13
N PHE A 184 0.05 -33.87 -5.40
CA PHE A 184 -1.28 -33.29 -5.18
C PHE A 184 -1.23 -31.78 -5.34
N ARG A 185 -2.35 -31.22 -5.80
CA ARG A 185 -2.54 -29.78 -5.96
C ARG A 185 -3.16 -29.18 -4.70
N VAL A 186 -2.61 -28.06 -4.24
CA VAL A 186 -3.14 -27.25 -3.14
C VAL A 186 -3.36 -25.83 -3.60
N SER A 187 -4.35 -25.17 -3.01
CA SER A 187 -4.63 -23.76 -3.26
C SER A 187 -5.03 -23.05 -1.96
N ILE A 188 -4.47 -21.87 -1.73
CA ILE A 188 -4.96 -20.91 -0.73
C ILE A 188 -5.57 -19.76 -1.53
N LEU A 189 -6.85 -19.46 -1.34
CA LEU A 189 -7.57 -18.43 -2.09
C LEU A 189 -8.33 -17.50 -1.13
N LYS A 190 -8.32 -16.20 -1.39
CA LYS A 190 -9.13 -15.19 -0.70
C LYS A 190 -10.44 -14.99 -1.48
N GLU A 191 -11.57 -15.25 -0.83
CA GLU A 191 -12.91 -15.04 -1.42
C GLU A 191 -13.19 -13.53 -1.64
N TYR A 192 -13.73 -13.19 -2.82
CA TYR A 192 -14.16 -11.85 -3.19
C TYR A 192 -15.69 -11.80 -3.19
N ASN A 193 -16.29 -10.95 -2.36
CA ASN A 193 -17.71 -10.64 -2.47
C ASN A 193 -17.89 -9.52 -3.50
N ASN A 194 -18.12 -9.88 -4.76
CA ASN A 194 -18.67 -8.90 -5.71
C ASN A 194 -20.14 -8.68 -5.36
N MET A 195 -20.52 -7.42 -5.06
CA MET A 195 -21.87 -6.95 -5.36
C MET A 195 -22.00 -6.97 -6.88
N ILE A 196 -22.53 -8.07 -7.43
CA ILE A 196 -22.87 -8.16 -8.85
C ILE A 196 -24.20 -7.43 -9.05
N ASP A 197 -24.14 -6.40 -9.90
CA ASP A 197 -25.28 -5.73 -10.50
C ASP A 197 -26.12 -6.75 -11.30
N GLU A 198 -27.45 -6.76 -11.11
CA GLU A 198 -28.37 -7.81 -11.55
C GLU A 198 -28.65 -7.87 -13.06
N SER A 199 -27.79 -7.32 -13.92
CA SER A 199 -28.06 -7.28 -15.36
C SER A 199 -26.84 -7.57 -16.22
N GLU A 200 -26.40 -8.82 -16.30
CA GLU A 200 -25.85 -9.34 -17.55
C GLU A 200 -26.00 -10.87 -17.62
N SER A 201 -26.83 -11.28 -18.57
CA SER A 201 -27.12 -12.68 -18.91
C SER A 201 -25.86 -13.35 -19.46
N CYS A 202 -25.26 -14.27 -18.70
CA CYS A 202 -24.18 -15.13 -19.17
C CYS A 202 -24.70 -16.11 -20.25
N ASP A 203 -24.42 -15.83 -21.51
CA ASP A 203 -24.61 -16.77 -22.63
C ASP A 203 -23.25 -17.27 -23.14
N SER A 204 -22.80 -18.42 -22.64
CA SER A 204 -22.11 -19.46 -23.42
C SER A 204 -21.74 -20.67 -22.54
N ARG A 205 -21.56 -21.83 -23.16
CA ARG A 205 -21.49 -23.17 -22.53
C ARG A 205 -20.27 -23.47 -21.62
N ILE A 206 -19.46 -22.48 -21.25
CA ILE A 206 -18.26 -22.70 -20.43
C ILE A 206 -18.48 -22.32 -18.94
N ASP A 207 -19.46 -21.48 -18.61
CA ASP A 207 -19.61 -20.92 -17.24
C ASP A 207 -20.74 -21.51 -16.38
N LYS A 208 -21.25 -22.71 -16.71
CA LYS A 208 -22.40 -23.27 -15.96
C LYS A 208 -22.06 -23.81 -14.56
N HIS A 209 -20.80 -24.07 -14.22
CA HIS A 209 -20.42 -24.59 -12.90
C HIS A 209 -20.14 -23.50 -11.85
N MET A 210 -19.94 -22.23 -12.26
CA MET A 210 -19.62 -21.14 -11.33
C MET A 210 -20.89 -20.43 -10.80
N CYS A 211 -22.00 -20.44 -11.54
CA CYS A 211 -23.24 -19.75 -11.12
C CYS A 211 -24.13 -20.52 -10.12
N CYS A 212 -23.95 -21.83 -9.90
CA CYS A 212 -24.91 -22.62 -9.10
C CYS A 212 -24.73 -22.52 -7.57
N ILE A 213 -23.74 -21.80 -7.03
CA ILE A 213 -23.38 -21.84 -5.59
C ILE A 213 -23.91 -20.61 -4.81
N VAL A 214 -24.92 -19.89 -5.30
CA VAL A 214 -25.48 -18.73 -4.54
C VAL A 214 -26.81 -19.03 -3.85
N LYS A 215 -27.45 -20.20 -4.06
CA LYS A 215 -28.87 -20.39 -3.67
C LYS A 215 -29.20 -21.17 -2.39
N LYS A 216 -28.26 -21.57 -1.53
CA LYS A 216 -28.64 -22.24 -0.27
C LYS A 216 -27.84 -21.75 0.94
N GLY A 217 -28.36 -20.71 1.60
CA GLY A 217 -27.99 -20.35 2.96
C GLY A 217 -28.52 -21.36 3.96
N PHE A 218 -27.66 -21.82 4.87
CA PHE A 218 -28.06 -22.51 6.09
C PHE A 218 -27.71 -21.65 7.30
N ILE A 219 -28.77 -21.20 7.98
CA ILE A 219 -28.72 -20.56 9.30
C ILE A 219 -28.61 -21.69 10.32
N VAL A 220 -27.51 -21.74 11.08
CA VAL A 220 -27.45 -22.53 12.32
C VAL A 220 -27.77 -21.61 13.49
N ARG A 221 -28.95 -21.81 14.08
CA ARG A 221 -29.39 -21.23 15.34
C ARG A 221 -28.57 -21.83 16.50
N SER A 222 -27.92 -20.99 17.30
CA SER A 222 -27.61 -21.31 18.71
C SER A 222 -28.51 -20.47 19.61
N GLN A 223 -29.17 -21.11 20.57
CA GLN A 223 -30.18 -20.53 21.45
C GLN A 223 -29.65 -19.40 22.36
N GLU A 224 -30.38 -18.29 22.30
CA GLU A 224 -30.79 -17.34 23.35
C GLU A 224 -29.93 -17.18 24.63
N ARG A 225 -29.25 -16.03 24.72
CA ARG A 225 -29.42 -15.07 25.83
C ARG A 225 -29.40 -13.65 25.26
N LEU A 226 -30.44 -12.88 25.61
CA LEU A 226 -30.74 -11.53 25.14
C LEU A 226 -29.54 -10.57 25.25
N PHE A 227 -29.15 -9.95 24.14
CA PHE A 227 -28.70 -8.55 24.10
C PHE A 227 -29.20 -7.92 22.80
N MET A 228 -30.13 -6.97 22.94
CA MET A 228 -30.56 -6.06 21.88
C MET A 228 -29.34 -5.30 21.36
N GLY A 229 -28.83 -5.62 20.16
CA GLY A 229 -27.53 -5.11 19.70
C GLY A 229 -27.18 -5.22 18.21
N PRO A 230 -27.68 -6.18 17.41
CA PRO A 230 -27.18 -6.31 16.03
C PRO A 230 -27.90 -5.43 14.99
N VAL A 231 -29.15 -5.02 15.24
CA VAL A 231 -29.96 -4.32 14.23
C VAL A 231 -29.54 -2.86 14.07
N LEU A 232 -29.12 -2.20 15.16
CA LEU A 232 -28.56 -0.83 15.11
C LEU A 232 -27.18 -0.79 14.44
N PHE A 233 -26.39 -1.86 14.55
CA PHE A 233 -25.08 -1.97 13.91
C PHE A 233 -25.17 -2.16 12.39
N PHE A 234 -26.19 -2.89 11.91
CA PHE A 234 -26.43 -3.06 10.47
C PHE A 234 -26.96 -1.78 9.81
N LEU A 235 -27.81 -1.01 10.49
CA LEU A 235 -28.29 0.27 9.96
C LEU A 235 -27.20 1.35 9.95
N ALA A 236 -26.29 1.37 10.93
CA ALA A 236 -25.16 2.30 10.95
C ALA A 236 -24.17 2.09 9.78
N ASN A 237 -24.00 0.84 9.32
CA ASN A 237 -23.10 0.52 8.20
C ASN A 237 -23.74 0.74 6.82
N ILE A 238 -25.06 0.68 6.70
CA ILE A 238 -25.77 0.98 5.43
C ILE A 238 -25.80 2.49 5.17
N VAL A 239 -25.84 3.33 6.20
CA VAL A 239 -25.82 4.81 6.04
C VAL A 239 -24.43 5.32 5.60
N LEU A 240 -23.34 4.59 5.86
CA LEU A 240 -21.98 4.98 5.45
C LEU A 240 -21.64 4.67 3.97
N LEU A 241 -22.40 3.80 3.30
CA LEU A 241 -22.16 3.37 1.92
C LEU A 241 -22.79 4.28 0.86
N SER A 242 -23.44 5.38 1.24
CA SER A 242 -23.99 6.37 0.30
C SER A 242 -23.66 7.82 0.66
N ILE A 243 -22.72 8.04 1.59
CA ILE A 243 -22.19 9.37 1.81
C ILE A 243 -21.25 9.67 0.64
N LYS A 244 -21.76 10.37 -0.39
CA LYS A 244 -20.93 11.34 -1.08
C LYS A 244 -20.40 12.25 0.02
N VAL A 245 -19.14 12.06 0.42
CA VAL A 245 -18.46 12.94 1.37
C VAL A 245 -18.29 14.26 0.66
N ASN A 246 -19.33 15.09 0.71
CA ASN A 246 -19.21 16.52 0.47
C ASN A 246 -18.54 17.07 1.72
N SER A 247 -17.22 17.00 1.76
CA SER A 247 -16.44 17.75 2.73
C SER A 247 -16.42 19.20 2.28
N GLU A 248 -17.35 20.01 2.77
CA GLU A 248 -17.35 21.44 2.51
C GLU A 248 -16.18 22.08 3.26
N SER A 249 -15.29 22.75 2.52
CA SER A 249 -14.19 23.55 3.07
C SER A 249 -14.74 24.78 3.80
N LEU A 250 -14.12 25.18 4.91
CA LEU A 250 -14.46 26.46 5.55
C LEU A 250 -14.20 27.65 4.62
N SER A 251 -15.09 28.63 4.66
CA SER A 251 -14.86 29.90 3.98
C SER A 251 -13.76 30.71 4.69
N ASN A 252 -13.08 31.58 3.95
CA ASN A 252 -12.04 32.46 4.52
C ASN A 252 -12.56 33.38 5.65
N GLU A 253 -13.85 33.69 5.65
CA GLU A 253 -14.48 34.49 6.71
C GLU A 253 -14.62 33.68 8.00
N GLU A 254 -15.00 32.41 7.91
CA GLU A 254 -15.05 31.50 9.06
C GLU A 254 -13.65 31.21 9.60
N ILE A 255 -12.66 30.98 8.72
CA ILE A 255 -11.24 30.81 9.11
C ILE A 255 -10.73 32.05 9.84
N SER A 256 -11.00 33.25 9.32
CA SER A 256 -10.58 34.50 9.94
C SER A 256 -11.22 34.72 11.31
N ASN A 257 -12.45 34.22 11.54
CA ASN A 257 -13.12 34.32 12.84
C ASN A 257 -12.54 33.37 13.90
N LEU A 258 -11.86 32.30 13.48
CA LEU A 258 -11.17 31.35 14.36
C LEU A 258 -9.73 31.76 14.67
N ALA A 259 -9.23 32.84 14.05
CA ALA A 259 -7.84 33.28 14.19
C ALA A 259 -7.54 33.82 15.59
N VAL A 260 -6.59 33.18 16.29
CA VAL A 260 -6.02 33.67 17.55
C VAL A 260 -5.04 34.82 17.31
N LYS A 261 -4.31 34.77 16.19
CA LYS A 261 -3.36 35.80 15.76
C LYS A 261 -3.23 35.78 14.23
N THR A 262 -3.19 36.95 13.61
CA THR A 262 -2.90 37.07 12.17
C THR A 262 -1.45 37.54 11.96
N ILE A 263 -0.76 36.93 11.00
CA ILE A 263 0.62 37.23 10.63
C ILE A 263 0.64 37.65 9.16
N HIS A 264 1.26 38.80 8.89
CA HIS A 264 1.54 39.24 7.53
C HIS A 264 3.00 38.94 7.24
N SER A 265 3.25 38.14 6.20
CA SER A 265 4.61 37.84 5.74
C SER A 265 4.61 37.83 4.22
N ASN A 266 5.48 38.63 3.61
CA ASN A 266 5.74 38.65 2.16
C ASN A 266 4.50 38.76 1.26
N GLY A 267 3.54 39.61 1.67
CA GLY A 267 2.30 39.83 0.94
C GLY A 267 1.24 38.74 1.14
N GLN A 268 1.56 37.68 1.88
CA GLN A 268 0.63 36.65 2.34
C GLN A 268 0.14 36.94 3.75
N ILE A 269 -1.03 36.36 4.06
CA ILE A 269 -1.68 36.47 5.37
C ILE A 269 -1.85 35.05 5.91
N PHE A 270 -1.36 34.82 7.12
CA PHE A 270 -1.48 33.55 7.83
C PHE A 270 -2.23 33.77 9.14
N ASP A 271 -3.26 32.97 9.37
CA ASP A 271 -4.03 32.98 10.61
C ASP A 271 -3.57 31.82 11.49
N CYS A 272 -3.10 32.14 12.68
CA CYS A 272 -2.81 31.16 13.71
C CYS A 272 -4.12 30.69 14.33
N ILE A 273 -4.51 29.46 14.04
CA ILE A 273 -5.75 28.84 14.53
C ILE A 273 -5.39 27.75 15.53
N ASP A 274 -6.22 27.56 16.56
CA ASP A 274 -6.04 26.42 17.47
C ASP A 274 -5.92 25.12 16.68
N VAL A 275 -4.93 24.29 17.01
CA VAL A 275 -4.65 23.05 16.29
C VAL A 275 -5.85 22.11 16.23
N ASN A 276 -6.78 22.17 17.20
CA ASN A 276 -7.99 21.34 17.25
C ASN A 276 -9.17 21.96 16.48
N MET A 277 -9.03 23.19 15.97
CA MET A 277 -10.04 23.91 15.19
C MET A 277 -9.60 24.14 13.74
N GLN A 278 -8.54 23.47 13.30
CA GLN A 278 -8.06 23.61 11.93
C GLN A 278 -9.09 23.04 10.93
N PRO A 279 -9.22 23.63 9.73
CA PRO A 279 -10.22 23.22 8.73
C PRO A 279 -10.14 21.75 8.35
N SER A 280 -8.95 21.15 8.50
CA SER A 280 -8.74 19.78 8.07
C SER A 280 -9.50 18.71 8.86
N LEU A 281 -9.98 19.04 10.05
CA LEU A 281 -10.76 18.16 10.91
C LEU A 281 -12.25 18.13 10.54
N HIS A 282 -12.70 18.99 9.61
CA HIS A 282 -14.07 18.97 9.10
C HIS A 282 -14.34 17.79 8.14
N HIS A 283 -13.34 16.95 7.88
CA HIS A 283 -13.55 15.70 7.18
C HIS A 283 -14.51 14.80 8.00
N PRO A 284 -15.56 14.20 7.42
CA PRO A 284 -16.50 13.36 8.17
C PRO A 284 -15.85 12.19 8.92
N LEU A 285 -14.73 11.68 8.42
CA LEU A 285 -13.94 10.62 9.07
C LEU A 285 -13.02 11.12 10.19
N LEU A 286 -12.87 12.44 10.38
CA LEU A 286 -11.96 13.05 11.35
C LEU A 286 -12.65 13.78 12.51
N VAL A 287 -13.98 13.72 12.60
CA VAL A 287 -14.76 14.44 13.62
C VAL A 287 -14.31 14.14 15.07
N ASN A 288 -13.85 12.92 15.33
CA ASN A 288 -13.35 12.49 16.66
C ASN A 288 -11.85 12.17 16.66
N HIS A 289 -11.11 12.67 15.66
CA HIS A 289 -9.69 12.38 15.54
C HIS A 289 -8.90 13.02 16.68
N THR A 290 -8.02 12.24 17.31
CA THR A 290 -7.12 12.75 18.37
C THR A 290 -5.78 13.10 17.75
N ILE A 291 -5.38 14.38 17.87
CA ILE A 291 -4.19 14.88 17.20
C ILE A 291 -2.91 14.30 17.81
N GLN A 292 -2.07 13.73 16.96
CA GLN A 292 -0.71 13.32 17.28
C GLN A 292 0.25 14.50 17.01
N MET A 293 0.73 15.18 18.04
CA MET A 293 1.60 16.35 17.85
C MET A 293 3.00 16.01 17.29
N THR A 294 3.50 14.81 17.56
CA THR A 294 4.82 14.35 17.10
C THR A 294 4.77 12.89 16.66
N PRO A 295 5.52 12.51 15.60
CA PRO A 295 5.60 11.11 15.18
C PRO A 295 6.13 10.19 16.28
N SER A 296 5.78 8.91 16.16
CA SER A 296 6.21 7.87 17.10
C SER A 296 7.73 7.65 17.07
N ALA A 297 8.27 7.12 18.18
CA ALA A 297 9.69 6.76 18.26
C ALA A 297 10.07 5.78 17.14
N GLY A 298 11.18 6.04 16.44
CA GLY A 298 11.66 5.23 15.32
C GLY A 298 11.44 5.85 13.93
N MET A 299 10.75 6.99 13.82
CA MET A 299 10.61 7.73 12.56
C MET A 299 11.70 8.78 12.31
N VAL A 300 12.52 9.10 13.31
CA VAL A 300 13.58 10.11 13.14
C VAL A 300 14.80 9.43 12.54
N ASP A 301 15.00 9.60 11.24
CA ASP A 301 16.25 9.22 10.61
C ASP A 301 17.36 10.10 11.20
N LYS A 302 18.34 9.46 11.85
CA LYS A 302 19.44 10.13 12.55
C LYS A 302 20.62 10.38 11.62
N THR A 303 20.49 10.21 10.32
CA THR A 303 21.55 10.56 9.38
C THR A 303 21.50 12.05 9.10
N PRO A 304 22.35 12.89 9.73
CA PRO A 304 22.56 14.24 9.24
C PRO A 304 23.06 14.13 7.81
N SER A 305 22.33 14.68 6.85
CA SER A 305 22.92 15.01 5.56
C SER A 305 24.12 15.93 5.84
N PRO A 306 25.36 15.60 5.41
CA PRO A 306 26.55 16.39 5.73
C PRO A 306 26.58 17.80 5.10
N HIS A 307 25.49 18.28 4.50
CA HIS A 307 25.40 19.63 3.98
C HIS A 307 24.22 20.36 4.63
N SER A 308 24.63 21.32 5.45
CA SER A 308 23.89 22.36 6.15
C SER A 308 22.63 22.84 5.45
N TYR A 309 21.52 22.84 6.20
CA TYR A 309 20.32 23.68 6.14
C TYR A 309 19.76 24.00 4.74
N SER A 310 18.48 23.64 4.54
CA SER A 310 17.67 24.18 3.46
C SER A 310 17.80 25.70 3.35
N GLN A 311 18.28 26.15 2.20
CA GLN A 311 18.42 27.57 1.89
C GLN A 311 17.18 28.11 1.17
N ILE A 312 16.04 27.39 1.15
CA ILE A 312 14.85 27.80 0.40
C ILE A 312 14.21 29.08 0.96
N GLY A 313 14.56 29.45 2.21
CA GLY A 313 14.10 30.68 2.83
C GLY A 313 12.59 30.71 2.99
N PHE A 314 12.00 29.61 3.49
CA PHE A 314 10.59 29.54 3.83
C PHE A 314 10.19 30.69 4.75
N ASP A 315 8.96 31.16 4.61
CA ASP A 315 8.36 32.07 5.59
C ASP A 315 8.17 31.34 6.91
N VAL A 316 9.18 31.43 7.77
CA VAL A 316 9.08 30.98 9.15
C VAL A 316 8.17 31.96 9.88
N VAL A 317 6.90 31.61 9.94
CA VAL A 317 5.96 32.29 10.83
C VAL A 317 6.16 31.75 12.24
N GLN A 318 5.68 32.46 13.26
CA GLN A 318 5.76 31.95 14.63
C GLN A 318 4.40 32.11 15.29
N CYS A 319 3.60 31.06 15.17
CA CYS A 319 2.30 31.00 15.82
C CYS A 319 2.43 30.71 17.33
N PRO A 320 1.53 31.26 18.16
CA PRO A 320 1.48 30.94 19.59
C PRO A 320 1.42 29.43 19.88
N PRO A 321 1.81 28.98 21.08
CA PRO A 321 1.64 27.59 21.48
C PRO A 321 0.21 27.07 21.25
N ASN A 322 0.08 25.81 20.85
CA ASN A 322 -1.19 25.14 20.50
C ASN A 322 -1.94 25.73 19.30
N THR A 323 -1.31 26.58 18.50
CA THR A 323 -1.88 27.10 17.25
C THR A 323 -1.00 26.79 16.04
N VAL A 324 -1.61 26.68 14.87
CA VAL A 324 -0.95 26.38 13.60
C VAL A 324 -1.28 27.46 12.56
N PRO A 325 -0.33 27.84 11.68
CA PRO A 325 -0.53 28.86 10.68
C PRO A 325 -1.32 28.33 9.48
N ILE A 326 -2.50 28.91 9.24
CA ILE A 326 -3.35 28.61 8.10
C ILE A 326 -3.25 29.76 7.09
N HIS A 327 -2.87 29.47 5.85
CA HIS A 327 -2.80 30.49 4.80
C HIS A 327 -4.20 30.98 4.42
N ARG A 328 -4.42 32.29 4.49
CA ARG A 328 -5.69 32.91 4.09
C ARG A 328 -5.69 33.17 2.60
N ILE A 329 -6.57 32.47 1.89
CA ILE A 329 -6.72 32.62 0.44
C ILE A 329 -7.72 33.76 0.17
N LYS A 330 -7.51 34.55 -0.89
CA LYS A 330 -8.54 35.52 -1.32
C LYS A 330 -9.59 34.76 -2.12
N LYS A 331 -10.88 34.90 -1.79
CA LYS A 331 -12.02 34.30 -2.55
C LYS A 331 -11.77 34.50 -4.06
N LYS A 332 -11.44 33.42 -4.76
CA LYS A 332 -11.62 33.32 -6.22
C LYS A 332 -13.10 32.97 -6.46
N ASP A 333 -13.62 33.33 -7.63
CA ASP A 333 -14.99 32.99 -8.02
C ASP A 333 -15.29 31.51 -7.71
N PRO A 334 -16.48 31.19 -7.18
CA PRO A 334 -16.88 29.81 -6.92
C PRO A 334 -16.97 29.07 -8.25
N MET A 335 -15.87 28.46 -8.68
CA MET A 335 -15.90 27.51 -9.77
C MET A 335 -16.76 26.34 -9.34
N ASN A 336 -17.73 26.02 -10.19
CA ASN A 336 -18.77 25.02 -10.04
C ASN A 336 -18.17 23.70 -9.48
N THR A 337 -18.29 23.50 -8.17
CA THR A 337 -17.88 22.32 -7.39
C THR A 337 -18.62 21.02 -7.78
N LYS A 338 -19.30 21.03 -8.94
CA LYS A 338 -19.98 19.89 -9.55
C LYS A 338 -19.13 19.12 -10.56
N HIS A 339 -17.98 19.65 -10.97
CA HIS A 339 -16.99 18.86 -11.69
C HIS A 339 -16.01 18.29 -10.68
N HIS A 340 -15.85 16.96 -10.72
CA HIS A 340 -14.89 16.15 -9.96
C HIS A 340 -13.71 16.97 -9.43
N LEU A 341 -13.49 16.93 -8.11
CA LEU A 341 -12.28 17.48 -7.46
C LEU A 341 -11.08 17.17 -8.35
N PRO A 342 -10.50 18.15 -9.09
CA PRO A 342 -9.32 17.89 -9.87
C PRO A 342 -8.19 17.85 -8.86
N GLY A 343 -7.99 16.67 -8.27
CA GLY A 343 -6.79 16.35 -7.53
C GLY A 343 -5.58 16.57 -8.42
N ILE A 344 -4.42 16.79 -7.82
CA ILE A 344 -3.16 16.68 -8.55
C ILE A 344 -3.14 15.28 -9.18
N ASN A 345 -3.16 15.19 -10.51
CA ASN A 345 -3.23 13.89 -11.19
C ASN A 345 -1.99 13.06 -10.88
N SER A 346 -2.20 11.78 -10.62
CA SER A 346 -1.12 10.86 -10.30
C SER A 346 -0.12 10.74 -11.46
N ILE A 347 1.19 10.80 -11.16
CA ILE A 347 2.26 10.49 -12.11
C ILE A 347 2.10 9.05 -12.63
N TYR A 348 1.52 8.16 -11.82
CA TYR A 348 1.28 6.76 -12.15
C TYR A 348 0.10 6.54 -13.12
N ASN A 349 -1.01 7.28 -12.97
CA ASN A 349 -2.24 7.01 -13.73
C ASN A 349 -2.45 8.02 -14.87
N GLN A 350 -1.80 7.78 -16.01
CA GLN A 350 -2.14 8.42 -17.28
C GLN A 350 -3.33 7.71 -17.95
N SER A 351 -4.45 7.53 -17.24
CA SER A 351 -5.67 7.07 -17.88
C SER A 351 -6.20 8.18 -18.80
N ARG A 352 -6.85 7.76 -19.88
CA ARG A 352 -7.39 8.54 -21.02
C ARG A 352 -8.24 9.79 -20.68
N GLU A 353 -8.49 10.09 -19.41
CA GLU A 353 -9.50 11.06 -19.00
C GLU A 353 -9.04 12.52 -18.95
N GLU A 354 -7.73 12.84 -19.01
CA GLU A 354 -7.31 14.25 -19.07
C GLU A 354 -6.13 14.50 -20.01
N ALA A 355 -6.43 14.81 -21.27
CA ALA A 355 -5.48 15.14 -22.36
C ALA A 355 -4.55 16.37 -22.11
N ASN A 356 -4.57 16.93 -20.90
CA ASN A 356 -4.07 18.28 -20.57
C ASN A 356 -2.97 18.28 -19.50
N THR A 357 -2.65 17.12 -18.92
CA THR A 357 -1.60 16.98 -17.90
C THR A 357 -0.43 16.17 -18.46
N ASN A 358 0.79 16.66 -18.27
CA ASN A 358 2.04 16.05 -18.69
C ASN A 358 2.97 15.89 -17.51
N VAL A 359 3.73 14.80 -17.50
CA VAL A 359 4.68 14.49 -16.42
C VAL A 359 6.04 14.16 -17.00
N ALA A 360 7.08 14.38 -16.20
CA ALA A 360 8.42 13.85 -16.48
C ALA A 360 9.06 13.40 -15.17
N GLY A 361 9.34 12.11 -15.03
CA GLY A 361 9.86 11.55 -13.79
C GLY A 361 9.99 10.04 -13.79
N TYR A 362 10.13 9.48 -12.59
CA TYR A 362 10.18 8.04 -12.36
C TYR A 362 9.01 7.59 -11.49
N THR A 363 8.51 6.39 -11.77
CA THR A 363 7.53 5.69 -10.94
C THR A 363 8.10 4.35 -10.49
N MET A 364 7.75 3.94 -9.29
CA MET A 364 8.15 2.68 -8.65
C MET A 364 6.89 2.05 -8.05
N GLY A 365 6.70 0.74 -8.22
CA GLY A 365 5.49 0.09 -7.73
C GLY A 365 5.66 -1.41 -7.57
N SER A 366 4.53 -2.10 -7.42
CA SER A 366 4.45 -3.57 -7.32
C SER A 366 4.95 -4.18 -6.01
N GLU A 367 5.29 -3.35 -5.02
CA GLU A 367 5.63 -3.77 -3.65
C GLU A 367 4.89 -2.95 -2.61
N VAL A 368 5.13 -3.28 -1.34
CA VAL A 368 4.61 -2.57 -0.19
C VAL A 368 5.68 -1.61 0.35
N TYR A 369 5.32 -0.34 0.47
CA TYR A 369 6.21 0.70 0.96
C TYR A 369 5.69 1.33 2.25
N SER A 370 6.62 1.76 3.12
CA SER A 370 6.31 2.50 4.35
C SER A 370 6.74 3.97 4.28
N GLY A 371 7.33 4.41 3.17
CA GLY A 371 7.71 5.81 2.99
C GLY A 371 8.69 6.05 1.86
N LEU A 372 8.97 7.33 1.63
CA LEU A 372 10.00 7.81 0.72
C LEU A 372 10.66 9.08 1.28
N SER A 373 11.89 9.32 0.84
CA SER A 373 12.63 10.55 1.07
C SER A 373 13.35 10.97 -0.21
N ALA A 374 13.33 12.25 -0.54
CA ALA A 374 14.07 12.79 -1.68
C ALA A 374 14.35 14.29 -1.53
N SER A 375 15.47 14.75 -2.07
CA SER A 375 15.78 16.18 -2.22
C SER A 375 15.27 16.69 -3.57
N LEU A 376 14.59 17.83 -3.58
CA LEU A 376 14.03 18.47 -4.78
C LEU A 376 14.50 19.92 -4.87
N ASN A 377 15.07 20.34 -6.01
CA ASN A 377 15.33 21.75 -6.26
C ASN A 377 14.10 22.51 -6.78
N VAL A 378 14.14 23.83 -6.61
CA VAL A 378 13.02 24.72 -6.95
C VAL A 378 13.48 25.73 -7.98
N TYR A 379 12.68 25.93 -9.04
CA TYR A 379 12.88 26.97 -10.04
C TYR A 379 11.66 27.89 -10.10
N GLY A 380 11.90 29.18 -10.33
CA GLY A 380 10.83 30.12 -10.61
C GLY A 380 10.26 29.91 -12.00
N ILE A 381 8.94 29.72 -12.11
CA ILE A 381 8.26 29.57 -13.39
C ILE A 381 7.72 30.95 -13.82
N SER A 382 8.29 31.50 -14.88
CA SER A 382 7.79 32.73 -15.51
C SER A 382 6.79 32.39 -16.62
N ASN A 383 5.88 33.32 -16.92
CA ASN A 383 4.91 33.22 -18.04
C ASN A 383 3.88 32.09 -17.93
N ILE A 384 3.37 31.81 -16.73
CA ILE A 384 2.27 30.86 -16.55
C ILE A 384 0.90 31.59 -16.46
N SER A 385 -0.10 31.11 -17.20
CA SER A 385 -1.47 31.64 -17.17
C SER A 385 -2.24 31.11 -15.95
N ASN A 386 -3.31 31.79 -15.51
CA ASN A 386 -4.07 31.39 -14.31
C ASN A 386 -4.63 29.96 -14.34
N HIS A 387 -4.77 29.36 -15.53
CA HIS A 387 -5.32 28.01 -15.73
C HIS A 387 -4.24 26.95 -15.99
N GLN A 388 -2.97 27.34 -15.90
CA GLN A 388 -1.82 26.49 -16.14
C GLN A 388 -1.08 26.17 -14.85
N ARG A 389 -0.37 25.05 -14.83
CA ARG A 389 0.39 24.64 -13.64
C ARG A 389 1.72 24.01 -14.02
N SER A 390 2.74 24.24 -13.20
CA SER A 390 4.04 23.59 -13.32
C SER A 390 4.65 23.43 -11.93
N GLY A 391 5.24 22.28 -11.65
CA GLY A 391 5.82 21.99 -10.34
C GLY A 391 6.63 20.71 -10.30
N GLY A 392 7.25 20.46 -9.16
CA GLY A 392 7.95 19.23 -8.82
C GLY A 392 7.36 18.61 -7.56
N LEU A 393 7.13 17.30 -7.56
CA LEU A 393 6.50 16.61 -6.44
C LEU A 393 7.01 15.18 -6.24
N VAL A 394 6.88 14.71 -5.01
CA VAL A 394 6.89 13.30 -4.65
C VAL A 394 5.46 12.83 -4.42
N GLU A 395 5.17 11.60 -4.78
CA GLU A 395 3.84 11.00 -4.67
C GLU A 395 3.95 9.61 -4.07
N ILE A 396 3.01 9.28 -3.18
CA ILE A 396 2.73 7.92 -2.74
C ILE A 396 1.31 7.59 -3.19
N TYR A 397 1.15 6.47 -3.88
CA TYR A 397 -0.16 5.99 -4.31
C TYR A 397 -0.50 4.63 -3.69
N PHE A 398 -1.79 4.48 -3.44
CA PHE A 398 -2.41 3.35 -2.79
C PHE A 398 -3.38 2.72 -3.79
N ASN A 399 -3.15 1.46 -4.11
CA ASN A 399 -3.98 0.77 -5.10
C ASN A 399 -5.24 0.21 -4.43
N TRP A 400 -6.39 0.46 -5.05
CA TRP A 400 -7.67 -0.16 -4.72
C TRP A 400 -8.27 -0.80 -5.98
N PRO A 401 -9.12 -1.84 -5.87
CA PRO A 401 -9.71 -2.53 -7.02
C PRO A 401 -10.38 -1.61 -8.03
N ASP A 402 -11.04 -0.55 -7.56
CA ASP A 402 -11.87 0.33 -8.39
C ASP A 402 -11.37 1.79 -8.49
N TYR A 403 -10.34 2.19 -7.73
CA TYR A 403 -9.76 3.53 -7.78
C TYR A 403 -8.35 3.59 -7.17
N ILE A 404 -7.59 4.63 -7.49
CA ILE A 404 -6.28 4.89 -6.89
C ILE A 404 -6.45 6.06 -5.93
N LEU A 405 -5.97 5.92 -4.69
CA LEU A 405 -5.78 7.04 -3.76
C LEU A 405 -4.32 7.44 -3.77
N TRP A 406 -4.03 8.72 -3.52
CA TRP A 406 -2.64 9.17 -3.43
C TRP A 406 -2.51 10.37 -2.50
N VAL A 407 -1.30 10.52 -1.97
CA VAL A 407 -0.85 11.73 -1.28
C VAL A 407 0.42 12.22 -1.96
N ASN A 408 0.62 13.53 -2.00
CA ASN A 408 1.82 14.12 -2.58
C ASN A 408 2.26 15.34 -1.79
N ALA A 409 3.52 15.70 -1.99
CA ALA A 409 4.13 16.90 -1.46
C ALA A 409 5.15 17.44 -2.47
N GLY A 410 5.26 18.76 -2.56
CA GLY A 410 6.08 19.38 -3.60
C GLY A 410 5.91 20.90 -3.63
N TRP A 411 6.39 21.50 -4.70
CA TRP A 411 6.17 22.91 -5.02
C TRP A 411 5.48 23.02 -6.38
N GLU A 412 4.66 24.05 -6.54
CA GLU A 412 3.92 24.30 -7.78
C GLU A 412 3.66 25.79 -7.95
N SER A 413 3.55 26.23 -9.21
CA SER A 413 3.40 27.64 -9.57
C SER A 413 2.00 28.21 -9.40
N ILE A 414 0.93 27.39 -9.42
CA ILE A 414 -0.47 27.87 -9.29
C ILE A 414 -1.31 26.98 -8.37
N ASP A 415 -2.10 27.65 -7.54
CA ASP A 415 -3.07 27.10 -6.60
C ASP A 415 -4.46 27.06 -7.25
N GLU A 416 -4.73 25.95 -7.92
CA GLU A 416 -6.07 25.57 -8.34
C GLU A 416 -6.32 24.13 -7.91
N GLY A 417 -7.53 23.85 -7.43
CA GLY A 417 -7.89 22.56 -6.87
C GLY A 417 -7.66 22.49 -5.37
N CYS A 418 -8.03 21.36 -4.82
CA CYS A 418 -8.09 21.06 -3.40
C CYS A 418 -6.68 20.78 -2.85
N LYS A 419 -5.93 21.83 -2.48
CA LYS A 419 -4.52 21.74 -2.04
C LYS A 419 -4.31 22.19 -0.61
N ASN A 420 -3.16 21.86 -0.04
CA ASN A 420 -2.77 22.28 1.30
C ASN A 420 -3.87 22.02 2.34
N LEU A 421 -4.37 23.07 2.99
CA LEU A 421 -5.45 23.04 3.98
C LEU A 421 -6.77 23.62 3.46
N GLU A 422 -6.87 23.83 2.15
CA GLU A 422 -8.14 24.22 1.50
C GLU A 422 -9.17 23.11 1.59
N CYS A 423 -8.69 21.88 1.69
CA CYS A 423 -9.51 20.71 1.85
C CYS A 423 -9.16 19.93 3.10
N PRO A 424 -10.15 19.22 3.66
CA PRO A 424 -9.92 18.47 4.84
C PRO A 424 -9.27 17.11 4.58
N GLY A 425 -8.50 16.62 5.56
CA GLY A 425 -7.74 15.37 5.44
C GLY A 425 -6.25 15.45 5.80
N PHE A 426 -5.64 16.63 5.89
CA PHE A 426 -4.26 16.78 6.36
C PHE A 426 -4.17 17.56 7.67
N VAL A 427 -3.66 16.96 8.74
CA VAL A 427 -3.52 17.58 10.05
C VAL A 427 -2.17 18.29 10.13
N LEU A 428 -2.18 19.62 10.10
CA LEU A 428 -1.00 20.45 10.34
C LEU A 428 -0.70 20.50 11.83
N THR A 429 0.55 20.29 12.22
CA THR A 429 1.00 20.33 13.63
C THR A 429 2.16 21.30 13.84
N ASN A 430 2.86 21.68 12.78
CA ASN A 430 3.97 22.63 12.82
C ASN A 430 3.46 24.07 12.97
N ARG A 431 4.05 24.84 13.90
CA ARG A 431 3.67 26.23 14.18
C ARG A 431 4.47 27.26 13.38
N GLU A 432 5.45 26.80 12.62
CA GLU A 432 6.46 27.59 11.95
C GLU A 432 6.42 27.52 10.42
N LEU A 433 5.90 26.43 9.87
CA LEU A 433 5.85 26.17 8.44
C LEU A 433 4.40 26.21 7.95
N PRO A 434 3.94 27.33 7.38
CA PRO A 434 2.65 27.39 6.73
C PRO A 434 2.71 26.67 5.39
N LEU A 435 1.78 25.75 5.16
CA LEU A 435 1.55 25.20 3.82
C LEU A 435 0.98 26.30 2.90
N GLY A 436 1.43 26.32 1.64
CA GLY A 436 1.09 27.37 0.67
C GLY A 436 1.89 28.67 0.80
N ALA A 437 2.91 28.71 1.67
CA ALA A 437 3.84 29.84 1.72
C ALA A 437 4.70 29.95 0.46
N VAL A 438 4.99 31.19 0.03
CA VAL A 438 5.85 31.46 -1.12
C VAL A 438 7.28 31.04 -0.80
N ILE A 439 7.86 30.24 -1.69
CA ILE A 439 9.27 29.89 -1.68
C ILE A 439 10.09 31.08 -2.20
N ARG A 440 11.08 31.54 -1.42
CA ARG A 440 11.82 32.77 -1.73
C ARG A 440 13.11 32.55 -2.50
N GLN A 441 13.85 31.51 -2.13
CA GLN A 441 15.14 31.23 -2.74
C GLN A 441 14.93 30.19 -3.83
N LEU A 442 15.19 30.62 -5.06
CA LEU A 442 14.91 29.89 -6.28
C LEU A 442 16.23 29.61 -6.99
N SER A 443 16.35 28.42 -7.57
CA SER A 443 17.51 28.03 -8.37
C SER A 443 17.61 28.90 -9.61
N GLU A 444 18.84 29.20 -10.01
CA GLU A 444 19.15 29.96 -11.21
C GLU A 444 19.78 29.06 -12.26
N TYR A 445 19.48 29.31 -13.53
CA TYR A 445 20.10 28.55 -14.62
C TYR A 445 21.59 28.89 -14.72
N ASP A 446 22.43 27.86 -14.70
CA ASP A 446 23.90 27.98 -14.65
C ASP A 446 24.40 28.79 -13.43
N GLY A 447 23.66 28.74 -12.33
CA GLY A 447 23.90 29.52 -11.13
C GLY A 447 23.61 28.74 -9.83
N PRO A 448 23.44 29.46 -8.70
CA PRO A 448 23.12 28.84 -7.42
C PRO A 448 21.88 27.95 -7.48
N GLN A 449 21.95 26.78 -6.83
CA GLN A 449 20.85 25.81 -6.75
C GLN A 449 20.28 25.77 -5.33
N TYR A 450 18.96 25.80 -5.22
CA TYR A 450 18.24 25.75 -3.94
C TYR A 450 17.30 24.55 -3.92
N TYR A 451 17.42 23.72 -2.89
CA TYR A 451 16.64 22.50 -2.71
C TYR A 451 16.26 22.26 -1.25
N PHE A 452 15.27 21.39 -1.06
CA PHE A 452 14.73 20.96 0.22
C PHE A 452 14.50 19.46 0.20
N ASN A 453 14.49 18.83 1.38
CA ASN A 453 14.17 17.43 1.50
C ASN A 453 12.68 17.25 1.76
N LEU A 454 12.08 16.34 1.02
CA LEU A 454 10.71 15.88 1.21
C LEU A 454 10.74 14.46 1.75
N ASN A 455 10.05 14.24 2.86
CA ASN A 455 9.95 12.94 3.48
C ASN A 455 8.48 12.63 3.79
N ILE A 456 7.98 11.52 3.24
CA ILE A 456 6.64 11.01 3.55
C ILE A 456 6.82 9.61 4.13
N MET A 457 6.48 9.41 5.40
CA MET A 457 6.68 8.12 6.10
C MET A 457 5.46 7.72 6.93
N LYS A 458 5.19 6.42 6.99
CA LYS A 458 4.10 5.85 7.78
C LYS A 458 4.52 5.69 9.24
N ASP A 459 3.70 6.21 10.15
CA ASP A 459 3.88 6.09 11.59
C ASP A 459 3.79 4.63 12.05
N PRO A 460 4.77 4.13 12.83
CA PRO A 460 4.78 2.74 13.26
C PRO A 460 3.66 2.40 14.24
N SER A 461 3.20 3.34 15.06
CA SER A 461 2.22 3.07 16.14
C SER A 461 0.79 3.36 15.70
N LEU A 462 0.57 4.50 15.03
CA LEU A 462 -0.76 4.99 14.66
C LEU A 462 -1.04 4.87 13.15
N GLU A 463 -0.10 4.36 12.36
CA GLU A 463 -0.26 4.09 10.93
C GLU A 463 -0.63 5.33 10.06
N GLN A 464 -0.37 6.53 10.57
CA GLN A 464 -0.63 7.82 9.90
C GLN A 464 0.56 8.18 8.99
N TRP A 465 0.31 8.84 7.86
CA TRP A 465 1.38 9.24 6.95
C TRP A 465 1.90 10.63 7.30
N TRP A 466 3.10 10.71 7.87
CA TRP A 466 3.75 11.96 8.24
C TRP A 466 4.48 12.59 7.07
N LEU A 467 4.32 13.90 6.93
CA LEU A 467 5.11 14.76 6.06
C LEU A 467 6.16 15.48 6.90
N SER A 468 7.42 15.34 6.51
CA SER A 468 8.52 16.19 6.98
C SER A 468 9.12 16.94 5.80
N VAL A 469 9.46 18.20 6.04
CA VAL A 469 10.21 19.04 5.11
C VAL A 469 11.52 19.37 5.79
N ASP A 470 12.63 18.99 5.16
CA ASP A 470 13.95 18.94 5.77
C ASP A 470 13.90 18.12 7.06
N ASP A 471 14.25 18.74 8.19
CA ASP A 471 14.21 18.11 9.52
C ASP A 471 12.97 18.52 10.32
N LYS A 472 12.06 19.30 9.72
CA LYS A 472 10.86 19.80 10.40
C LYS A 472 9.66 18.92 10.09
N GLN A 473 9.05 18.37 11.14
CA GLN A 473 7.77 17.67 11.05
C GLN A 473 6.67 18.68 10.74
N VAL A 474 5.96 18.52 9.63
CA VAL A 474 4.94 19.48 9.17
C VAL A 474 3.57 19.08 9.71
N GLY A 475 3.20 17.82 9.52
CA GLY A 475 1.88 17.29 9.82
C GLY A 475 1.72 15.90 9.23
N TYR A 476 0.49 15.40 9.17
CA TYR A 476 0.22 14.05 8.68
C TYR A 476 -1.16 13.90 8.04
N TRP A 477 -1.28 12.90 7.16
CA TRP A 477 -2.56 12.36 6.72
C TRP A 477 -3.00 11.26 7.68
N PRO A 478 -4.14 11.40 8.39
CA PRO A 478 -4.61 10.40 9.34
C PRO A 478 -4.91 9.06 8.68
N SER A 479 -4.74 7.96 9.41
CA SER A 479 -5.07 6.62 8.91
C SER A 479 -6.56 6.48 8.52
N GLU A 480 -7.41 7.30 9.13
CA GLU A 480 -8.87 7.20 9.08
C GLU A 480 -9.44 7.57 7.72
N ILE A 481 -8.77 8.47 6.99
CA ILE A 481 -9.17 8.86 5.64
C ILE A 481 -8.80 7.81 4.58
N PHE A 482 -8.12 6.73 5.00
CA PHE A 482 -7.72 5.59 4.18
C PHE A 482 -8.54 4.31 4.51
N HIS A 483 -9.77 4.46 5.02
CA HIS A 483 -10.58 3.33 5.51
C HIS A 483 -11.53 2.73 4.46
N THR A 484 -11.01 1.83 3.61
CA THR A 484 -11.81 0.80 2.96
C THR A 484 -11.15 -0.58 3.10
N VAL A 485 -11.32 -1.15 4.30
CA VAL A 485 -11.27 -2.59 4.66
C VAL A 485 -9.95 -3.37 4.60
N THR A 486 -8.79 -2.74 4.41
CA THR A 486 -7.46 -3.36 4.64
C THR A 486 -6.52 -2.23 5.10
N PRO A 487 -5.56 -2.44 6.02
CA PRO A 487 -4.57 -1.38 6.31
C PRO A 487 -3.97 -0.96 4.97
N MET A 488 -4.26 0.27 4.55
CA MET A 488 -3.83 0.74 3.24
C MET A 488 -2.32 0.76 3.24
N VAL A 489 -1.77 0.07 2.25
CA VAL A 489 -0.35 -0.04 2.04
C VAL A 489 -0.01 0.67 0.76
N ALA A 490 1.00 1.53 0.81
CA ALA A 490 1.49 2.19 -0.39
C ALA A 490 1.94 1.11 -1.37
N PHE A 491 1.34 1.12 -2.56
CA PHE A 491 1.62 0.16 -3.62
C PHE A 491 2.61 0.70 -4.66
N GLY A 492 2.88 2.00 -4.57
CA GLY A 492 4.00 2.60 -5.26
C GLY A 492 4.14 4.08 -4.95
N MET A 493 5.10 4.67 -5.64
CA MET A 493 5.52 6.04 -5.46
C MET A 493 6.09 6.60 -6.75
N SER A 494 6.13 7.92 -6.84
CA SER A 494 6.68 8.62 -8.00
C SER A 494 7.42 9.88 -7.57
N TRP A 495 8.38 10.27 -8.41
CA TRP A 495 9.14 11.52 -8.28
C TRP A 495 9.20 12.17 -9.65
N GLY A 496 8.89 13.45 -9.75
CA GLY A 496 9.04 14.16 -11.02
C GLY A 496 8.36 15.49 -11.08
N GLY A 497 8.35 16.04 -12.29
CA GLY A 497 7.63 17.25 -12.62
C GLY A 497 6.24 16.95 -13.17
N VAL A 498 5.30 17.85 -12.87
CA VAL A 498 3.96 17.87 -13.43
C VAL A 498 3.71 19.22 -14.10
N VAL A 499 3.10 19.19 -15.27
CA VAL A 499 2.63 20.36 -16.00
C VAL A 499 1.19 20.14 -16.41
N ARG A 500 0.33 21.13 -16.18
CA ARG A 500 -1.04 21.15 -16.68
C ARG A 500 -1.25 22.39 -17.56
N SER A 501 -1.89 22.20 -18.70
CA SER A 501 -2.32 23.29 -19.58
C SER A 501 -3.66 22.97 -20.22
N PRO A 502 -4.58 23.93 -20.35
CA PRO A 502 -5.82 23.73 -21.08
C PRO A 502 -5.58 23.27 -22.53
N PRO A 503 -6.56 22.61 -23.17
CA PRO A 503 -6.45 22.25 -24.58
C PRO A 503 -6.28 23.53 -25.42
N ASN A 504 -5.36 23.50 -26.39
CA ASN A 504 -5.03 24.62 -27.28
C ASN A 504 -4.31 25.82 -26.63
N GLU A 505 -3.89 25.73 -25.36
CA GLU A 505 -2.95 26.68 -24.78
C GLU A 505 -1.50 26.14 -24.87
N TYR A 506 -0.53 27.06 -24.96
CA TYR A 506 0.89 26.70 -24.96
C TYR A 506 1.30 26.23 -23.57
N ALA A 507 1.69 24.97 -23.42
CA ALA A 507 2.00 24.44 -22.11
C ALA A 507 3.26 25.09 -21.50
N PRO A 508 3.26 25.37 -20.19
CA PRO A 508 4.34 26.11 -19.53
C PRO A 508 5.62 25.28 -19.43
N THR A 509 6.72 25.94 -19.11
CA THR A 509 7.99 25.27 -18.82
C THR A 509 7.89 24.36 -17.60
N MET A 510 8.67 23.28 -17.58
CA MET A 510 8.85 22.41 -16.42
C MET A 510 10.21 22.64 -15.77
N GLY A 511 10.22 22.90 -14.46
CA GLY A 511 11.46 23.16 -13.73
C GLY A 511 12.17 24.40 -14.27
N SER A 512 13.42 24.27 -14.68
CA SER A 512 14.18 25.37 -15.29
C SER A 512 13.72 25.76 -16.70
N GLY A 513 12.86 24.97 -17.33
CA GLY A 513 12.51 25.12 -18.75
C GLY A 513 13.51 24.49 -19.71
N HIS A 514 14.53 23.79 -19.20
CA HIS A 514 15.55 23.14 -19.99
C HIS A 514 15.45 21.61 -19.92
N PHE A 515 15.99 20.93 -20.92
CA PHE A 515 15.99 19.47 -20.96
C PHE A 515 16.99 18.90 -19.95
N PRO A 516 16.72 17.69 -19.40
CA PRO A 516 17.58 17.05 -18.41
C PRO A 516 19.00 16.73 -18.90
N THR A 517 19.23 16.74 -20.22
CA THR A 517 20.56 16.53 -20.83
C THR A 517 21.55 17.64 -20.50
N GLU A 518 21.08 18.81 -20.08
CA GLU A 518 21.94 19.93 -19.69
C GLU A 518 22.56 19.73 -18.30
N GLY A 519 21.93 18.93 -17.44
CA GLY A 519 22.51 18.43 -16.20
C GLY A 519 22.68 19.48 -15.10
N GLU A 520 23.81 19.38 -14.40
CA GLU A 520 24.12 20.13 -13.17
C GLU A 520 23.99 21.65 -13.35
N ASN A 521 23.45 22.32 -12.33
CA ASN A 521 23.16 23.76 -12.28
C ASN A 521 22.17 24.29 -13.33
N LYS A 522 21.66 23.44 -14.23
CA LYS A 522 20.83 23.86 -15.37
C LYS A 522 19.46 23.20 -15.39
N ALA A 523 19.38 21.92 -15.05
CA ALA A 523 18.15 21.16 -15.04
C ALA A 523 17.57 20.99 -13.62
N CYS A 524 16.25 20.84 -13.55
CA CYS A 524 15.56 20.43 -12.33
C CYS A 524 15.98 19.01 -11.96
N PHE A 525 16.07 18.68 -10.67
CA PHE A 525 16.51 17.37 -10.21
C PHE A 525 15.75 16.88 -8.99
N PHE A 526 15.71 15.55 -8.89
CA PHE A 526 15.61 14.87 -7.61
C PHE A 526 16.94 14.19 -7.28
N SER A 527 17.35 14.24 -6.02
CA SER A 527 18.54 13.54 -5.51
C SER A 527 18.27 12.92 -4.15
N ASN A 528 19.22 12.13 -3.64
CA ASN A 528 19.09 11.40 -2.36
C ASN A 528 17.79 10.58 -2.32
N LEU A 529 17.48 9.88 -3.40
CA LEU A 529 16.24 9.10 -3.52
C LEU A 529 16.30 7.85 -2.65
N VAL A 530 15.53 7.85 -1.58
CA VAL A 530 15.41 6.73 -0.63
C VAL A 530 13.94 6.31 -0.55
N TYR A 531 13.70 5.00 -0.50
CA TYR A 531 12.40 4.45 -0.16
C TYR A 531 12.51 3.54 1.06
N TYR A 532 11.41 3.43 1.81
CA TYR A 532 11.32 2.55 2.96
C TYR A 532 10.45 1.36 2.60
N ASP A 533 11.00 0.16 2.75
CA ASP A 533 10.29 -1.09 2.47
C ASP A 533 9.20 -1.39 3.52
N ALA A 534 8.47 -2.49 3.35
CA ALA A 534 7.45 -2.94 4.31
C ALA A 534 7.96 -3.07 5.76
N LEU A 535 9.26 -3.29 5.94
CA LEU A 535 9.93 -3.45 7.22
C LEU A 535 10.56 -2.14 7.73
N ARG A 536 10.25 -1.01 7.07
CA ARG A 536 10.76 0.34 7.34
C ARG A 536 12.29 0.44 7.20
N ARG A 537 12.91 -0.39 6.37
CA ARG A 537 14.34 -0.31 6.09
C ARG A 537 14.57 0.68 4.95
N PRO A 538 15.54 1.62 5.09
CA PRO A 538 15.88 2.54 4.02
C PRO A 538 16.59 1.80 2.89
N ASN A 539 16.19 2.07 1.65
CA ASN A 539 16.78 1.51 0.45
C ASN A 539 16.99 2.63 -0.58
N ASN A 540 18.15 2.64 -1.23
CA ASN A 540 18.41 3.54 -2.34
C ASN A 540 17.57 3.14 -3.56
N VAL A 541 16.95 4.11 -4.21
CA VAL A 541 16.24 3.88 -5.46
C VAL A 541 17.23 3.49 -6.55
N MET A 542 17.00 2.35 -7.20
CA MET A 542 17.85 1.82 -8.27
C MET A 542 17.15 1.94 -9.62
N LYS A 543 17.92 2.09 -10.71
CA LYS A 543 17.40 2.11 -12.08
C LYS A 543 16.52 0.89 -12.41
N THR A 544 16.84 -0.27 -11.84
CA THR A 544 16.11 -1.53 -12.06
C THR A 544 14.78 -1.60 -11.32
N SER A 545 14.56 -0.75 -10.30
CA SER A 545 13.31 -0.73 -9.52
C SER A 545 12.33 0.33 -10.00
N VAL A 546 12.71 1.17 -10.98
CA VAL A 546 11.88 2.30 -11.45
C VAL A 546 11.62 2.25 -12.94
N SER A 547 10.51 2.87 -13.35
CA SER A 547 10.15 3.08 -14.76
C SER A 547 10.06 4.57 -15.07
N PRO A 548 10.70 5.06 -16.15
CA PRO A 548 10.56 6.46 -16.56
C PRO A 548 9.13 6.72 -17.07
N ARG A 549 8.62 7.92 -16.80
CA ARG A 549 7.32 8.42 -17.26
C ARG A 549 7.50 9.78 -17.92
N GLU A 550 7.12 9.88 -19.19
CA GLU A 550 7.17 11.10 -19.99
C GLU A 550 5.82 11.28 -20.70
N GLY A 551 5.02 12.25 -20.27
CA GLY A 551 3.69 12.51 -20.87
C GLY A 551 3.76 13.10 -22.28
N SER A 552 4.79 13.89 -22.56
CA SER A 552 5.09 14.42 -23.89
C SER A 552 6.60 14.47 -24.08
N PRO A 553 7.23 13.38 -24.55
CA PRO A 553 8.70 13.29 -24.69
C PRO A 553 9.30 14.39 -25.57
N ALA A 554 8.53 15.00 -26.47
CA ALA A 554 9.00 16.12 -27.28
C ALA A 554 9.18 17.41 -26.46
N ASN A 555 8.37 17.61 -25.41
CA ASN A 555 8.32 18.86 -24.64
C ASN A 555 8.87 18.71 -23.21
N TYR A 556 8.75 17.52 -22.61
CA TYR A 556 9.20 17.23 -21.26
C TYR A 556 9.87 15.85 -21.20
N LYS A 557 11.03 15.79 -20.55
CA LYS A 557 11.82 14.56 -20.47
C LYS A 557 12.35 14.30 -19.08
N VAL A 558 12.64 13.03 -18.82
CA VAL A 558 13.40 12.57 -17.66
C VAL A 558 14.75 12.03 -18.12
N GLY A 559 15.79 12.43 -17.41
CA GLY A 559 17.15 11.96 -17.65
C GLY A 559 17.37 10.53 -17.14
N PRO A 560 18.52 9.92 -17.46
CA PRO A 560 18.89 8.63 -16.88
C PRO A 560 19.03 8.76 -15.34
N MET A 561 18.76 7.66 -14.64
CA MET A 561 19.13 7.53 -13.23
C MET A 561 20.66 7.58 -13.10
N LEU A 562 21.15 8.49 -12.27
CA LEU A 562 22.56 8.70 -11.96
C LEU A 562 22.83 8.25 -10.53
N TYR A 563 24.07 7.82 -10.29
CA TYR A 563 24.54 7.44 -8.97
C TYR A 563 25.74 8.29 -8.58
N ILE A 564 25.66 8.92 -7.41
CA ILE A 564 26.70 9.77 -6.83
C ILE A 564 27.24 9.13 -5.56
N ASP A 565 28.35 9.68 -5.03
CA ASP A 565 29.05 9.15 -3.85
C ASP A 565 29.35 7.64 -3.97
N ASP A 566 29.96 7.23 -5.09
CA ASP A 566 30.34 5.83 -5.37
C ASP A 566 29.17 4.83 -5.30
N GLY A 567 27.96 5.28 -5.69
CA GLY A 567 26.76 4.44 -5.66
C GLY A 567 25.93 4.56 -4.39
N MET A 568 26.37 5.34 -3.40
CA MET A 568 25.65 5.51 -2.14
C MET A 568 24.39 6.36 -2.25
N LYS A 569 24.22 7.14 -3.33
CA LYS A 569 23.06 8.00 -3.55
C LYS A 569 22.60 7.94 -5.01
N SER A 570 21.30 8.05 -5.23
CA SER A 570 20.70 8.14 -6.56
C SER A 570 20.06 9.51 -6.82
N MET A 571 20.09 9.92 -8.08
CA MET A 571 19.51 11.16 -8.55
C MET A 571 19.10 11.08 -10.03
N PHE A 572 18.26 12.00 -10.48
CA PHE A 572 17.98 12.20 -11.90
C PHE A 572 17.61 13.66 -12.17
N TYR A 573 17.80 14.08 -13.41
CA TYR A 573 17.33 15.37 -13.91
C TYR A 573 16.01 15.22 -14.64
N PHE A 574 15.16 16.25 -14.63
CA PHE A 574 13.94 16.33 -15.40
C PHE A 574 13.66 17.78 -15.83
N GLY A 575 12.81 17.96 -16.84
CA GLY A 575 12.38 19.28 -17.27
C GLY A 575 12.05 19.35 -18.75
N GLY A 576 11.79 20.57 -19.21
CA GLY A 576 11.62 20.87 -20.62
C GLY A 576 10.96 22.22 -20.88
N PRO A 577 11.08 22.75 -22.10
CA PRO A 577 10.71 24.12 -22.45
C PRO A 577 9.20 24.40 -22.50
N GLY A 578 8.36 23.36 -22.38
CA GLY A 578 6.95 23.51 -22.73
C GLY A 578 6.75 23.53 -24.24
N GLY A 579 5.53 23.81 -24.69
CA GLY A 579 5.21 23.67 -26.10
C GLY A 579 3.73 23.52 -26.43
N HIS A 580 3.45 23.42 -27.72
CA HIS A 580 2.14 22.98 -28.18
C HIS A 580 2.02 21.48 -27.91
N LEU A 581 1.13 21.10 -27.00
CA LEU A 581 0.83 19.70 -26.74
C LEU A 581 -0.05 19.22 -27.89
N SER A 582 0.52 18.49 -28.84
CA SER A 582 -0.29 17.76 -29.82
C SER A 582 -1.08 16.71 -29.05
N GLY A 583 -2.42 16.80 -29.08
CA GLY A 583 -3.28 15.73 -28.59
C GLY A 583 -2.94 14.40 -29.27
N PRO A 584 -3.33 13.25 -28.69
CA PRO A 584 -3.02 11.96 -29.28
C PRO A 584 -3.52 11.94 -30.72
N GLU A 585 -2.61 11.71 -31.69
CA GLU A 585 -3.00 11.45 -33.07
C GLU A 585 -4.01 10.29 -33.04
N SER A 586 -5.25 10.58 -33.42
CA SER A 586 -6.23 9.53 -33.71
C SER A 586 -5.69 8.69 -34.87
N ARG A 587 -5.16 7.51 -34.57
CA ARG A 587 -4.90 6.45 -35.55
C ARG A 587 -5.69 5.21 -35.19
#